data_AF-A0A136NAF2-F1
#
_entry.id   AF-A0A136NAF2-F1
#
_cell.length_a   1.000
_cell.length_b   1.000
_cell.length_c   1.000
_cell.angle_alpha   90.00
_cell.angle_beta   90.00
_cell.angle_gamma   90.00
#
_symmetry.space_group_name_H-M   'P 1'
#
loop_
_entity.id
_entity.type
_entity.pdbx_description
1 polymer ?
#
loop_
_entity_poly.entity_id
_entity_poly.type
_entity_poly.pdbx_seq_one_letter_code
_entity_poly.pdbx_strand_id
1 'polypeptide(L)'
;MDKKSKVISGLKTGKIIIQKPNKYFTDSEKHHIIQELLSLGCTKREIWEKYTGQEEEHGQLLRWMKQLGYDASVKTRRPNFTTENVVNMAKKDNGNTKTIEDFETLQLKKRISELESQLKDAEMKAILFSTMVDIAEKEFNIPIRKKYNTKPLKK
;
A
#
# COMPACT_ATOMS: atom_id res chain seq x y z
N MET A 1 28.07 6.40 10.15
CA MET A 1 28.63 6.29 8.78
C MET A 1 27.47 6.14 7.84
N ASP A 2 27.03 7.30 7.35
CA ASP A 2 25.68 7.58 6.89
C ASP A 2 25.42 7.08 5.48
N LYS A 3 24.34 6.32 5.32
CA LYS A 3 23.77 5.96 4.01
C LYS A 3 23.06 7.18 3.45
N LYS A 4 23.79 8.06 2.78
CA LYS A 4 23.21 9.18 2.03
C LYS A 4 22.33 8.63 0.90
N SER A 5 21.04 8.82 1.06
CA SER A 5 20.01 8.69 0.03
C SER A 5 20.45 9.42 -1.24
N LYS A 6 20.52 8.68 -2.36
CA LYS A 6 20.68 9.29 -3.67
C LYS A 6 19.40 10.07 -4.00
N VAL A 7 19.56 11.36 -3.82
CA VAL A 7 18.66 12.46 -4.11
C VAL A 7 17.88 12.23 -5.40
N ILE A 8 16.58 12.43 -5.29
CA ILE A 8 15.61 12.53 -6.37
C ILE A 8 16.14 13.53 -7.39
N SER A 9 16.67 13.02 -8.50
CA SER A 9 17.15 13.85 -9.59
C SER A 9 15.96 14.34 -10.42
N GLY A 10 15.53 15.56 -10.15
CA GLY A 10 14.85 16.39 -11.14
C GLY A 10 13.32 16.40 -11.13
N LEU A 11 12.69 16.73 -10.01
CA LEU A 11 11.38 17.40 -10.07
C LEU A 11 11.61 18.88 -10.34
N LYS A 12 11.69 19.25 -11.63
CA LYS A 12 11.48 20.63 -12.05
C LYS A 12 9.98 20.87 -12.08
N THR A 13 9.49 21.68 -11.14
CA THR A 13 8.17 22.33 -11.18
C THR A 13 8.14 23.30 -12.37
N GLY A 14 7.98 22.75 -13.56
CA GLY A 14 8.01 23.51 -14.80
C GLY A 14 7.96 22.58 -16.00
N LYS A 15 6.75 22.44 -16.56
CA LYS A 15 6.43 21.86 -17.87
C LYS A 15 7.41 20.78 -18.35
N ILE A 16 7.22 19.56 -17.87
CA ILE A 16 7.82 18.37 -18.49
C ILE A 16 6.98 18.04 -19.72
N ILE A 17 7.28 18.70 -20.84
CA ILE A 17 6.84 18.26 -22.16
C ILE A 17 7.76 17.11 -22.54
N ILE A 18 7.37 15.90 -22.18
CA ILE A 18 7.97 14.69 -22.74
C ILE A 18 6.95 14.12 -23.73
N GLN A 19 7.02 14.55 -24.99
CA GLN A 19 6.31 13.87 -26.09
C GLN A 19 7.04 12.55 -26.37
N LYS A 20 6.98 11.58 -25.45
CA LYS A 20 7.52 10.23 -25.68
C LYS A 20 6.38 9.29 -26.08
N PRO A 21 6.58 8.44 -27.10
CA PRO A 21 5.62 7.40 -27.38
C PRO A 21 5.59 6.43 -26.18
N ASN A 22 4.38 5.95 -25.85
CA ASN A 22 4.00 5.10 -24.71
C ASN A 22 5.02 4.02 -24.29
N LYS A 23 5.80 3.50 -25.24
CA LYS A 23 6.80 2.46 -25.01
C LYS A 23 7.93 2.86 -24.04
N TYR A 24 8.16 4.15 -23.80
CA TYR A 24 9.34 4.64 -23.04
C TYR A 24 9.04 5.21 -21.64
N PHE A 25 7.84 5.02 -21.10
CA PHE A 25 7.57 5.41 -19.71
C PHE A 25 8.18 4.42 -18.72
N THR A 26 9.05 4.93 -17.86
CA THR A 26 9.59 4.21 -16.71
C THR A 26 8.53 4.01 -15.64
N ASP A 27 8.69 3.01 -14.77
CA ASP A 27 7.70 2.73 -13.74
C ASP A 27 7.54 3.90 -12.77
N SER A 28 8.60 4.65 -12.46
CA SER A 28 8.51 5.88 -11.66
C SER A 28 7.68 6.98 -12.32
N GLU A 29 7.82 7.17 -13.63
CA GLU A 29 7.00 8.12 -14.39
C GLU A 29 5.52 7.69 -14.39
N LYS A 30 5.24 6.39 -14.55
CA LYS A 30 3.87 5.85 -14.48
C LYS A 30 3.23 6.10 -13.11
N HIS A 31 3.96 5.87 -12.02
CA HIS A 31 3.48 6.16 -10.66
C HIS A 31 3.16 7.65 -10.51
N HIS A 32 4.04 8.54 -10.99
CA HIS A 32 3.81 9.98 -10.91
C HIS A 32 2.54 10.42 -11.64
N ILE A 33 2.34 9.93 -12.88
CA ILE A 33 1.16 10.24 -13.69
C ILE A 33 -0.12 9.74 -13.01
N ILE A 34 -0.10 8.53 -12.44
CA ILE A 34 -1.24 7.95 -11.73
C ILE A 34 -1.52 8.69 -10.41
N GLN A 35 -0.49 9.07 -9.66
CA GLN A 35 -0.65 9.87 -8.45
C GLN A 35 -1.27 11.23 -8.76
N GLU A 36 -0.83 11.87 -9.85
CA GLU A 36 -1.39 13.14 -10.29
C GLU A 36 -2.87 13.00 -10.69
N LEU A 37 -3.23 11.89 -11.35
CA LEU A 37 -4.62 11.52 -11.65
C LEU A 37 -5.50 11.40 -10.41
N LEU A 38 -5.00 10.72 -9.39
CA LEU A 38 -5.74 10.54 -8.15
C LEU A 38 -5.81 11.84 -7.33
N SER A 39 -4.76 12.67 -7.36
CA SER A 39 -4.71 13.90 -6.57
C SER A 39 -5.55 15.05 -7.16
N LEU A 40 -5.53 15.24 -8.48
CA LEU A 40 -6.26 16.33 -9.13
C LEU A 40 -7.70 15.95 -9.50
N GLY A 41 -8.05 14.66 -9.49
CA GLY A 41 -9.38 14.20 -9.90
C GLY A 41 -9.71 14.51 -11.36
N CYS A 42 -8.71 14.79 -12.20
CA CYS A 42 -8.87 15.05 -13.62
C CYS A 42 -9.35 13.79 -14.36
N THR A 43 -9.89 13.97 -15.56
CA THR A 43 -10.22 12.85 -16.41
C THR A 43 -8.96 12.18 -16.96
N LYS A 44 -9.05 10.88 -17.25
CA LYS A 44 -7.95 10.11 -17.86
C LYS A 44 -7.45 10.76 -19.15
N ARG A 45 -8.37 11.34 -19.94
CA ARG A 45 -8.06 12.02 -21.20
C ARG A 45 -7.20 13.26 -20.98
N GLU A 46 -7.58 14.12 -20.04
CA GLU A 46 -6.82 15.36 -19.74
C GLU A 46 -5.40 15.05 -19.27
N ILE A 47 -5.23 14.02 -18.45
CA ILE A 47 -3.90 13.62 -17.98
C ILE A 47 -3.12 12.91 -19.08
N TRP A 48 -3.78 12.09 -19.89
CA TRP A 48 -3.15 11.46 -21.04
C TRP A 48 -2.63 12.49 -22.04
N GLU A 49 -3.45 13.48 -22.39
CA GLU A 49 -3.10 14.59 -23.28
C GLU A 49 -1.96 15.43 -22.72
N LYS A 50 -1.98 15.74 -21.41
CA LYS A 50 -0.93 16.48 -20.73
C LYS A 50 0.46 15.82 -20.83
N TYR A 51 0.51 14.49 -20.75
CA TYR A 51 1.78 13.75 -20.70
C TYR A 51 2.22 13.17 -22.03
N THR A 52 1.29 12.81 -22.92
CA THR A 52 1.60 12.18 -24.21
C THR A 52 1.34 13.08 -25.41
N GLY A 53 0.57 14.16 -25.23
CA GLY A 53 0.12 15.03 -26.31
C GLY A 53 -0.92 14.37 -27.23
N GLN A 54 -1.40 13.18 -26.90
CA GLN A 54 -2.41 12.46 -27.69
C GLN A 54 -3.79 12.61 -27.07
N GLU A 55 -4.79 12.84 -27.92
CA GLU A 55 -6.17 13.12 -27.50
C GLU A 55 -6.93 11.86 -27.05
N GLU A 56 -6.49 10.66 -27.46
CA GLU A 56 -7.18 9.38 -27.17
C GLU A 56 -6.36 8.44 -26.26
N GLU A 57 -6.89 8.17 -25.07
CA GLU A 57 -6.34 7.19 -24.13
C GLU A 57 -6.88 5.78 -24.45
N HIS A 58 -6.03 4.90 -24.96
CA HIS A 58 -6.40 3.53 -25.32
C HIS A 58 -6.35 2.56 -24.10
N GLY A 59 -6.83 3.00 -22.93
CA GLY A 59 -6.86 2.19 -21.69
C GLY A 59 -5.49 1.92 -21.06
N GLN A 60 -4.49 2.73 -21.40
CA GLN A 60 -3.11 2.55 -20.97
C GLN A 60 -2.92 2.93 -19.49
N LEU A 61 -3.59 3.99 -19.03
CA LEU A 61 -3.57 4.39 -17.62
C LEU A 61 -4.20 3.30 -16.76
N LEU A 62 -5.29 2.69 -17.23
CA LEU A 62 -5.94 1.58 -16.53
C LEU A 62 -5.01 0.35 -16.44
N ARG A 63 -4.24 0.06 -17.49
CA ARG A 63 -3.26 -1.03 -17.48
C ARG A 63 -2.14 -0.76 -16.48
N TRP A 64 -1.63 0.46 -16.43
CA TRP A 64 -0.61 0.85 -15.47
C TRP A 64 -1.13 0.80 -14.03
N MET A 65 -2.36 1.27 -13.77
CA MET A 65 -2.97 1.18 -12.44
C MET A 65 -3.06 -0.27 -11.95
N LYS A 66 -3.48 -1.20 -12.83
CA LYS A 66 -3.50 -2.64 -12.50
C LYS A 66 -2.11 -3.21 -12.24
N GLN A 67 -1.13 -2.84 -13.06
CA GLN A 67 0.25 -3.34 -12.93
C GLN A 67 0.94 -2.83 -11.66
N LEU A 68 0.60 -1.61 -11.22
CA LEU A 68 1.21 -0.95 -10.07
C LEU A 68 0.41 -1.12 -8.77
N GLY A 69 -0.70 -1.86 -8.80
CA GLY A 69 -1.50 -2.16 -7.60
C GLY A 69 -2.37 -1.00 -7.12
N TYR A 70 -2.72 -0.03 -7.98
CA TYR A 70 -3.69 1.00 -7.66
C TYR A 70 -5.11 0.50 -7.87
N ASP A 71 -6.02 0.87 -6.96
CA ASP A 71 -7.43 0.50 -7.05
C ASP A 71 -8.08 1.09 -8.31
N ALA A 72 -8.49 0.22 -9.23
CA ALA A 72 -9.11 0.58 -10.51
C ALA A 72 -10.55 1.14 -10.38
N SER A 73 -10.97 1.51 -9.17
CA SER A 73 -12.33 1.97 -8.82
C SER A 73 -12.66 3.38 -9.32
N VAL A 74 -11.76 4.03 -10.09
CA VAL A 74 -12.06 5.30 -10.76
C VAL A 74 -13.30 5.09 -11.63
N LYS A 75 -14.39 5.80 -11.33
CA LYS A 75 -15.68 5.72 -12.02
C LYS A 75 -15.50 6.08 -13.51
N THR A 76 -15.23 5.10 -14.36
CA THR A 76 -14.72 5.32 -15.72
C THR A 76 -15.82 5.35 -16.79
N ARG A 77 -17.03 5.82 -16.50
CA ARG A 77 -18.04 5.89 -17.56
C ARG A 77 -19.02 7.03 -17.34
N ARG A 78 -18.97 8.04 -18.21
CA ARG A 78 -20.22 8.71 -18.59
C ARG A 78 -21.03 7.65 -19.34
N PRO A 79 -22.20 7.22 -18.85
CA PRO A 79 -23.02 6.29 -19.60
C PRO A 79 -23.46 6.99 -20.89
N ASN A 80 -22.94 6.56 -22.05
CA ASN A 80 -23.47 6.94 -23.37
C ASN A 80 -24.81 6.24 -23.65
N PHE A 81 -25.62 5.98 -22.63
CA PHE A 81 -26.98 5.50 -22.84
C PHE A 81 -27.82 6.73 -23.17
N THR A 82 -28.17 6.89 -24.45
CA THR A 82 -29.31 7.73 -24.82
C THR A 82 -30.51 7.25 -24.00
N THR A 83 -31.25 8.20 -23.45
CA THR A 83 -32.32 8.01 -22.46
C THR A 83 -33.52 7.20 -22.96
N GLU A 84 -33.49 6.71 -24.19
CA GLU A 84 -34.67 6.19 -24.89
C GLU A 84 -34.77 4.66 -24.89
N ASN A 85 -33.70 3.91 -24.57
CA ASN A 85 -33.75 2.44 -24.57
C ASN A 85 -33.08 1.84 -23.33
N VAL A 86 -33.40 2.34 -22.14
CA VAL A 86 -33.10 1.62 -20.88
C VAL A 86 -34.24 0.62 -20.63
N VAL A 87 -34.14 -0.54 -21.27
CA VAL A 87 -34.90 -1.71 -20.82
C VAL A 87 -34.37 -2.04 -19.42
N ASN A 88 -35.19 -1.76 -18.41
CA ASN A 88 -34.94 -2.11 -17.02
C ASN A 88 -34.86 -3.64 -16.89
N MET A 89 -33.69 -4.23 -17.14
CA MET A 89 -33.41 -5.55 -16.60
C MET A 89 -33.30 -5.40 -15.08
N ALA A 90 -34.27 -5.97 -14.35
CA ALA A 90 -34.18 -6.12 -12.91
C ALA A 90 -32.86 -6.85 -12.60
N LYS A 91 -31.91 -6.15 -11.97
CA LYS A 91 -30.71 -6.80 -11.45
C LYS A 91 -31.19 -7.81 -10.42
N LYS A 92 -30.90 -9.09 -10.66
CA LYS A 92 -31.07 -10.14 -9.64
C LYS A 92 -30.27 -9.68 -8.42
N ASP A 93 -30.98 -9.35 -7.34
CA ASP A 93 -30.34 -8.88 -6.12
C ASP A 93 -29.31 -9.90 -5.68
N ASN A 94 -28.07 -9.44 -5.60
CA ASN A 94 -26.89 -10.22 -5.26
C ASN A 94 -26.87 -10.46 -3.74
N GLY A 95 -27.95 -10.97 -3.17
CA GLY A 95 -28.10 -11.20 -1.73
C GLY A 95 -27.02 -12.12 -1.15
N ASN A 96 -26.41 -12.95 -2.00
CA ASN A 96 -25.35 -13.90 -1.63
C ASN A 96 -23.95 -13.28 -1.52
N THR A 97 -23.67 -12.12 -2.14
CA THR A 97 -22.31 -11.50 -2.03
C THR A 97 -22.12 -10.82 -0.69
N LYS A 98 -23.14 -10.14 -0.17
CA LYS A 98 -23.09 -9.50 1.15
C LYS A 98 -22.80 -10.52 2.26
N THR A 99 -23.46 -11.68 2.21
CA THR A 99 -23.27 -12.74 3.22
C THR A 99 -21.86 -13.37 3.19
N ILE A 100 -21.23 -13.43 2.02
CA ILE A 100 -19.86 -13.95 1.87
C ILE A 100 -18.85 -12.94 2.39
N GLU A 101 -19.01 -11.66 2.04
CA GLU A 101 -18.18 -10.56 2.55
C GLU A 101 -18.30 -10.43 4.09
N ASP A 102 -19.50 -10.59 4.64
CA ASP A 102 -19.72 -10.57 6.08
C ASP A 102 -19.02 -11.75 6.79
N PHE A 103 -19.02 -12.93 6.19
CA PHE A 103 -18.34 -14.09 6.75
C PHE A 103 -16.80 -13.95 6.71
N GLU A 104 -16.26 -13.48 5.59
CA GLU A 104 -14.83 -13.21 5.44
C GLU A 104 -14.35 -12.15 6.44
N THR A 105 -15.11 -11.05 6.58
CA THR A 105 -14.77 -10.00 7.55
C THR A 105 -14.83 -10.49 9.00
N LEU A 106 -15.75 -11.38 9.34
CA LEU A 106 -15.80 -12.01 10.66
C LEU A 106 -14.58 -12.92 10.92
N GLN A 107 -14.16 -13.71 9.93
CA GLN A 107 -12.96 -14.55 10.04
C GLN A 107 -11.70 -13.69 10.23
N LEU A 108 -11.57 -12.62 9.45
CA LEU A 108 -10.45 -11.68 9.55
C LEU A 108 -10.40 -11.03 10.94
N LYS A 109 -11.52 -10.55 11.47
CA LYS A 109 -11.60 -9.97 12.83
C LYS A 109 -11.20 -10.98 13.90
N LYS A 110 -11.64 -12.24 13.79
CA LYS A 110 -11.26 -13.31 14.71
C LYS A 110 -9.74 -13.54 14.69
N ARG A 111 -9.15 -13.60 13.50
CA ARG A 111 -7.71 -13.80 13.34
C ARG A 111 -6.90 -12.64 13.92
N ILE A 112 -7.35 -11.41 13.71
CA ILE A 112 -6.72 -10.21 14.31
C ILE A 112 -6.75 -10.29 15.83
N SER A 113 -7.91 -10.58 16.42
CA SER A 113 -8.05 -10.71 17.88
C SER A 113 -7.14 -11.82 18.46
N GLU A 114 -7.00 -12.94 17.76
CA GLU A 114 -6.10 -14.03 18.17
C GLU A 114 -4.63 -13.59 18.13
N LEU A 115 -4.21 -12.92 17.05
CA LEU A 115 -2.85 -12.42 16.88
C LEU A 115 -2.52 -11.35 17.93
N GLU A 116 -3.45 -10.44 18.23
CA GLU A 116 -3.29 -9.45 19.29
C GLU A 116 -3.14 -10.10 20.67
N SER A 117 -3.88 -11.19 20.94
CA SER A 117 -3.72 -11.94 22.19
C SER A 117 -2.34 -12.59 22.28
N GLN A 118 -1.89 -13.24 21.21
CA GLN A 118 -0.57 -13.88 21.16
C GLN A 118 0.56 -12.86 21.35
N LEU A 119 0.41 -11.66 20.78
CA LEU A 119 1.36 -10.57 20.94
C LEU A 119 1.43 -10.12 22.40
N LYS A 120 0.29 -9.86 23.04
CA LYS A 120 0.23 -9.50 24.47
C LYS A 120 0.85 -10.57 25.37
N ASP A 121 0.57 -11.85 25.10
CA ASP A 121 1.14 -12.96 25.86
C ASP A 121 2.66 -13.05 25.70
N ALA A 122 3.18 -12.81 24.49
CA ALA A 122 4.62 -12.81 24.24
C ALA A 122 5.32 -11.66 24.95
N GLU A 123 4.75 -10.45 24.91
CA GLU A 123 5.26 -9.28 25.64
C GLU A 123 5.24 -9.51 27.16
N MET A 124 4.13 -10.03 27.69
CA MET A 124 4.02 -10.34 29.12
C MET A 124 5.05 -11.38 29.56
N LYS A 125 5.25 -12.44 28.75
CA LYS A 125 6.30 -13.44 29.00
C LYS A 125 7.70 -12.81 29.00
N ALA A 126 8.01 -11.93 28.05
CA ALA A 126 9.30 -11.26 27.99
C ALA A 126 9.54 -10.38 29.23
N ILE A 127 8.54 -9.62 29.66
CA ILE A 127 8.60 -8.82 30.89
C ILE A 127 8.81 -9.73 32.10
N LEU A 128 8.02 -10.79 32.23
CA LEU A 128 8.11 -11.73 33.36
C LEU A 128 9.48 -12.42 33.42
N PHE A 129 10.03 -12.86 32.29
CA PHE A 129 11.37 -13.46 32.28
C PHE A 129 12.45 -12.45 32.64
N SER A 130 12.34 -11.20 32.15
CA SER A 130 13.25 -10.13 32.54
C SER A 130 13.20 -9.87 34.04
N THR A 131 12.01 -9.73 34.62
CA THR A 131 11.85 -9.45 36.06
C THR A 131 12.28 -10.63 36.93
N MET A 132 12.01 -11.86 36.51
CA MET A 132 12.46 -13.07 37.22
C MET A 132 13.99 -13.17 37.24
N VAL A 133 14.66 -12.81 36.14
CA VAL A 133 16.12 -12.71 36.09
C VAL A 133 16.60 -11.65 37.09
N ASP A 134 15.99 -10.47 37.10
CA ASP A 134 16.40 -9.37 37.99
C ASP A 134 16.22 -9.75 39.49
N ILE A 135 15.14 -10.45 39.83
CA ILE A 135 14.92 -11.01 41.18
C ILE A 135 16.00 -12.04 41.51
N ALA A 136 16.30 -12.95 40.58
CA ALA A 136 17.30 -14.01 40.83
C ALA A 136 18.71 -13.44 41.02
N GLU A 137 19.11 -12.44 40.24
CA GLU A 137 20.39 -11.75 40.41
C GLU A 137 20.48 -11.06 41.77
N LYS A 138 19.37 -10.43 42.22
CA LYS A 138 19.31 -9.70 43.50
C LYS A 138 19.34 -10.63 44.71
N GLU A 139 18.52 -11.68 44.72
CA GLU A 139 18.34 -12.55 45.90
C GLU A 139 19.45 -13.61 46.02
N PHE A 140 19.92 -14.17 44.89
CA PHE A 140 20.92 -15.25 44.89
C PHE A 140 22.34 -14.77 44.54
N ASN A 141 22.53 -13.50 44.17
CA ASN A 141 23.82 -12.92 43.79
C ASN A 141 24.54 -13.66 42.65
N ILE A 142 23.77 -14.31 41.77
CA ILE A 142 24.27 -15.03 40.59
C ILE A 142 24.19 -14.08 39.38
N PRO A 143 25.30 -13.75 38.70
CA PRO A 143 25.25 -12.89 37.52
C PRO A 143 24.77 -13.68 36.29
N ILE A 144 23.55 -13.41 35.83
CA ILE A 144 22.91 -14.10 34.70
C ILE A 144 23.01 -13.24 33.42
N ARG A 145 22.79 -11.92 33.53
CA ARG A 145 22.91 -10.98 32.41
C ARG A 145 24.38 -10.75 32.04
N LYS A 146 24.65 -10.60 30.74
CA LYS A 146 25.99 -10.26 30.25
C LYS A 146 26.38 -8.84 30.67
N LYS A 147 27.60 -8.69 31.21
CA LYS A 147 28.18 -7.39 31.56
C LYS A 147 28.76 -6.72 30.31
N TYR A 148 28.36 -5.48 30.05
CA TYR A 148 28.79 -4.71 28.87
C TYR A 148 30.31 -4.41 28.83
N ASN A 149 31.00 -4.43 29.97
CA ASN A 149 32.41 -4.05 30.09
C ASN A 149 33.40 -5.21 29.93
N THR A 150 32.97 -6.35 29.39
CA THR A 150 33.84 -7.53 29.29
C THR A 150 34.78 -7.38 28.09
N LYS A 151 36.09 -7.18 28.35
CA LYS A 151 37.11 -7.11 27.28
C LYS A 151 37.05 -8.41 26.45
N PRO A 152 36.95 -8.34 25.11
CA PRO A 152 36.97 -9.54 24.28
C PRO A 152 38.29 -10.28 24.46
N LEU A 153 38.21 -11.60 24.64
CA LEU A 153 39.39 -12.46 24.72
C LEU A 153 40.13 -12.36 23.38
N LYS A 154 41.33 -11.76 23.39
CA LYS A 154 42.19 -11.74 22.20
C LYS A 154 42.61 -13.18 21.90
N LYS A 155 42.29 -13.67 20.71
CA LYS A 155 42.85 -14.90 20.16
C LYS A 155 44.31 -14.70 19.79
#